data_AF-A0A7S0LTT5-F1
#
_entry.id   AF-A0A7S0LTT5-F1
#
_cell.length_a   1.000
_cell.length_b   1.000
_cell.length_c   1.000
_cell.angle_alpha   90.00
_cell.angle_beta   90.00
_cell.angle_gamma   90.00
#
_symmetry.space_group_name_H-M   'P 1'
#
loop_
_entity.id
_entity.type
_entity.pdbx_description
1 polymer ?
#
loop_
_entity_poly.entity_id
_entity_poly.type
_entity_poly.pdbx_seq_one_letter_code
_entity_poly.pdbx_strand_id
1 'polypeptide(L)'
;KAQPHMLWPVQQLPGFLFQMLFSMHVAQRELQLRHYDIKLLNFFLARPHLPPQLETRAVLLRYGLDGHAYDVELLHDQPSLCMLADFGTADIAQETLGEAIRPQHLTTLENSPPEFLFCGSEAT
;
A
#
# COMPACT_ATOMS: atom_id res chain seq x y z
N LYS A 1 18.22 -4.71 -7.44
CA LYS A 1 18.05 -3.51 -8.30
C LYS A 1 17.38 -3.95 -9.60
N ALA A 2 16.12 -3.62 -9.80
CA ALA A 2 15.43 -3.87 -11.07
C ALA A 2 16.01 -2.94 -12.15
N GLN A 3 16.09 -3.45 -13.39
CA GLN A 3 16.69 -2.75 -14.51
C GLN A 3 15.77 -1.63 -15.03
N PRO A 4 16.30 -0.45 -15.39
CA PRO A 4 15.51 0.72 -15.80
C PRO A 4 14.67 0.56 -17.10
N HIS A 5 14.66 -0.63 -17.71
CA HIS A 5 13.96 -0.91 -18.97
C HIS A 5 12.91 -2.02 -18.84
N MET A 6 12.79 -2.63 -17.67
CA MET A 6 11.84 -3.72 -17.45
C MET A 6 10.52 -3.12 -16.94
N LEU A 7 9.54 -3.00 -17.83
CA LEU A 7 8.18 -2.61 -17.45
C LEU A 7 7.45 -3.81 -16.84
N TRP A 8 6.68 -3.55 -15.79
CA TRP A 8 5.77 -4.55 -15.25
C TRP A 8 4.64 -4.84 -16.24
N PRO A 9 4.19 -6.11 -16.36
CA PRO A 9 3.01 -6.43 -17.14
C PRO A 9 1.81 -5.64 -16.60
N VAL A 10 1.13 -4.91 -17.48
CA VAL A 10 -0.03 -4.06 -17.14
C VAL A 10 -1.12 -4.87 -16.42
N GLN A 11 -1.21 -6.17 -16.72
CA GLN A 11 -2.15 -7.10 -16.12
C GLN A 11 -1.97 -7.28 -14.60
N GLN A 12 -0.76 -7.02 -14.07
CA GLN A 12 -0.49 -7.12 -12.63
C GLN A 12 -0.89 -5.85 -11.86
N LEU A 13 -1.03 -4.71 -12.55
CA LEU A 13 -1.28 -3.42 -11.91
C LEU A 13 -2.56 -3.39 -11.07
N PRO A 14 -3.71 -3.94 -11.52
CA PRO A 14 -4.92 -3.96 -10.70
C PRO A 14 -4.72 -4.73 -9.39
N GLY A 15 -4.01 -5.86 -9.43
CA GLY A 15 -3.71 -6.67 -8.26
C GLY A 15 -2.78 -5.96 -7.26
N PHE A 16 -1.78 -5.24 -7.75
CA PHE A 16 -0.92 -4.42 -6.88
C PHE A 16 -1.67 -3.22 -6.30
N LEU A 17 -2.42 -2.49 -7.12
CA LEU A 17 -3.21 -1.36 -6.64
C LEU A 17 -4.22 -1.80 -5.57
N PHE A 18 -4.90 -2.93 -5.78
CA PHE A 18 -5.80 -3.49 -4.77
C PHE A 18 -5.07 -3.77 -3.45
N GLN A 19 -3.92 -4.45 -3.51
CA GLN A 19 -3.11 -4.75 -2.32
C GLN A 19 -2.67 -3.48 -1.58
N MET A 20 -2.21 -2.47 -2.31
CA MET A 20 -1.82 -1.17 -1.75
C MET A 20 -2.99 -0.51 -1.03
N LEU A 21 -4.13 -0.35 -1.71
CA LEU A 21 -5.33 0.29 -1.17
C LEU A 21 -5.88 -0.49 0.03
N PHE A 22 -5.93 -1.82 -0.06
CA PHE A 22 -6.41 -2.67 1.02
C PHE A 22 -5.52 -2.56 2.26
N SER A 23 -4.18 -2.54 2.08
CA SER A 23 -3.25 -2.39 3.20
C SER A 23 -3.43 -1.06 3.92
N MET A 24 -3.64 0.04 3.17
CA MET A 24 -3.93 1.35 3.76
C MET A 24 -5.29 1.38 4.46
N HIS A 25 -6.32 0.78 3.85
CA HIS A 25 -7.65 0.67 4.45
C HIS A 25 -7.61 -0.06 5.79
N VAL A 26 -6.98 -1.24 5.84
CA VAL A 26 -6.84 -2.02 7.07
C VAL A 26 -5.98 -1.30 8.10
N ALA A 27 -4.88 -0.68 7.70
CA ALA A 27 -4.04 0.09 8.61
C ALA A 27 -4.81 1.26 9.25
N GLN A 28 -5.62 1.98 8.48
CA GLN A 28 -6.46 3.04 9.02
C GLN A 28 -7.57 2.48 9.92
N ARG A 29 -8.28 1.43 9.49
CA ARG A 29 -9.44 0.89 10.21
C ARG A 29 -9.07 0.21 11.52
N GLU A 30 -8.02 -0.61 11.51
CA GLU A 30 -7.66 -1.48 12.64
C GLU A 30 -6.62 -0.83 13.56
N LEU A 31 -5.78 0.07 13.02
CA LEU A 31 -4.68 0.69 13.77
C LEU A 31 -4.78 2.22 13.84
N GLN A 32 -5.80 2.83 13.23
CA GLN A 32 -5.94 4.29 13.13
C GLN A 32 -4.69 4.95 12.52
N LEU A 33 -4.00 4.20 11.66
CA LEU A 33 -2.68 4.57 11.16
C LEU A 33 -2.79 5.71 10.14
N ARG A 34 -2.00 6.76 10.37
CA ARG A 34 -1.72 7.85 9.43
C ARG A 34 -0.30 7.66 8.91
N HIS A 35 -0.17 7.38 7.61
CA HIS A 35 1.13 7.29 6.95
C HIS A 35 1.34 8.54 6.11
N TYR A 36 2.26 9.42 6.52
CA TYR A 36 2.45 10.70 5.83
C TYR A 36 3.36 10.62 4.59
N ASP A 37 3.76 9.41 4.18
CA ASP A 37 4.77 9.19 3.15
C ASP A 37 4.38 8.07 2.19
N ILE A 38 3.15 8.15 1.67
CA ILE A 38 2.66 7.18 0.69
C ILE A 38 3.31 7.45 -0.67
N LYS A 39 4.13 6.49 -1.11
CA LYS A 39 4.81 6.50 -2.42
C LYS A 39 5.16 5.09 -2.84
N LEU A 40 5.32 4.86 -4.14
CA LEU A 40 5.65 3.53 -4.68
C LEU A 40 6.96 2.95 -4.10
N LEU A 41 7.90 3.80 -3.68
CA LEU A 41 9.14 3.36 -3.04
C LEU A 41 8.91 2.73 -1.66
N ASN A 42 7.78 3.05 -1.01
CA ASN A 42 7.39 2.52 0.30
C ASN A 42 6.45 1.32 0.17
N PHE A 43 6.33 0.73 -1.03
CA PHE A 43 5.68 -0.55 -1.24
C PHE A 43 6.70 -1.58 -1.72
N PHE A 44 6.90 -2.61 -0.91
CA PHE A 44 7.85 -3.68 -1.22
C PHE A 44 7.15 -4.86 -1.85
N LEU A 45 7.80 -5.44 -2.86
CA LEU A 45 7.37 -6.68 -3.48
C LEU A 45 8.06 -7.85 -2.79
N ALA A 46 7.26 -8.79 -2.28
CA ALA A 46 7.73 -10.02 -1.68
C ALA A 46 7.17 -11.22 -2.45
N ARG A 47 7.96 -12.29 -2.58
CA ARG A 47 7.43 -13.55 -3.11
C ARG A 47 6.71 -14.30 -2.00
N PRO A 48 5.47 -14.78 -2.20
CA PRO A 48 4.83 -15.63 -1.22
C PRO A 48 5.61 -16.94 -1.10
N HIS A 49 5.72 -17.46 0.13
CA HIS A 49 6.25 -18.80 0.35
C HIS A 49 5.21 -19.82 -0.07
N LEU A 50 5.37 -20.39 -1.26
CA LEU A 50 4.50 -21.42 -1.79
C LEU A 50 5.11 -22.81 -1.54
N PRO A 51 4.31 -23.79 -1.07
CA PRO A 51 4.71 -25.19 -1.10
C PRO A 51 5.09 -25.62 -2.53
N PRO A 52 6.09 -26.51 -2.72
CA PRO A 52 6.51 -26.95 -4.05
C PRO A 52 5.37 -27.48 -4.93
N GLN A 53 4.33 -28.05 -4.31
CA GLN A 53 3.16 -28.60 -5.01
C GLN A 53 2.25 -27.52 -5.63
N LEU A 54 2.41 -26.26 -5.24
CA LEU A 54 1.59 -25.12 -5.67
C LEU A 54 2.34 -24.15 -6.60
N GLU A 55 3.64 -24.33 -6.84
CA GLU A 55 4.46 -23.45 -7.70
C GLU A 55 3.98 -23.39 -9.16
N THR A 56 3.27 -24.41 -9.63
CA THR A 56 2.76 -24.50 -11.01
C THR A 56 1.29 -24.13 -11.16
N ARG A 57 0.63 -23.74 -10.06
CA ARG A 57 -0.80 -23.40 -10.06
C ARG A 57 -1.00 -21.90 -9.91
N ALA A 58 -2.10 -21.40 -10.46
CA ALA A 58 -2.56 -20.05 -10.16
C ALA A 58 -2.83 -19.93 -8.66
N VAL A 59 -2.25 -18.90 -8.03
CA VAL A 59 -2.42 -18.62 -6.60
C VAL A 59 -3.37 -17.43 -6.46
N LEU A 60 -4.41 -17.59 -5.65
CA LEU A 60 -5.35 -16.52 -5.34
C LEU A 60 -5.07 -15.99 -3.93
N LEU A 61 -4.98 -14.67 -3.80
CA LEU A 61 -5.09 -13.98 -2.52
C LEU A 61 -6.54 -13.62 -2.27
N ARG A 62 -7.08 -14.10 -1.15
CA ARG A 62 -8.46 -13.81 -0.74
C ARG A 62 -8.49 -12.76 0.36
N TYR A 63 -9.22 -11.67 0.11
CA TYR A 63 -9.42 -10.56 1.02
C TYR A 63 -10.86 -10.53 1.53
N GLY A 64 -11.05 -10.31 2.82
CA GLY A 64 -12.35 -10.07 3.42
C GLY A 64 -12.55 -8.57 3.68
N LEU A 65 -13.64 -8.00 3.20
CA LEU A 65 -14.02 -6.60 3.47
C LEU A 65 -15.54 -6.50 3.60
N ASP A 66 -16.01 -6.00 4.73
CA ASP A 66 -17.43 -5.76 5.03
C ASP A 66 -18.37 -6.93 4.67
N GLY A 67 -17.95 -8.15 5.00
CA GLY A 67 -18.72 -9.38 4.74
C GLY A 67 -18.62 -9.91 3.31
N HIS A 68 -17.88 -9.23 2.42
CA HIS A 68 -17.58 -9.67 1.06
C HIS A 68 -16.17 -10.27 0.97
N ALA A 69 -16.00 -11.20 0.03
CA ALA A 69 -14.70 -11.78 -0.31
C ALA A 69 -14.26 -11.32 -1.70
N TYR A 70 -13.01 -10.90 -1.81
CA TYR A 70 -12.37 -10.47 -3.05
C TYR A 70 -11.17 -11.35 -3.33
N ASP A 71 -11.12 -11.93 -4.52
CA ASP A 71 -10.01 -12.78 -4.95
C ASP A 71 -9.12 -12.00 -5.92
N VAL A 72 -7.82 -11.93 -5.61
CA VAL A 72 -6.79 -11.33 -6.46
C VAL A 72 -5.85 -12.44 -6.92
N GLU A 73 -5.80 -12.66 -8.24
CA GLU A 73 -4.88 -13.64 -8.82
C GLU A 73 -3.45 -13.11 -8.83
N LEU A 74 -2.53 -13.95 -8.35
CA LEU A 74 -1.10 -13.74 -8.48
C LEU A 74 -0.61 -14.38 -9.77
N LEU A 75 0.19 -13.64 -10.54
CA LEU A 75 0.74 -14.14 -11.78
C LEU A 75 1.63 -15.37 -11.51
N HIS A 76 1.33 -16.50 -12.16
CA HIS A 76 1.91 -17.80 -11.85
C HIS A 76 3.44 -17.84 -11.99
N ASP A 77 4.00 -17.12 -12.96
CA ASP A 77 5.43 -17.07 -13.27
C ASP A 77 6.20 -16.10 -12.36
N GLN A 78 5.51 -15.12 -11.76
CA GLN A 78 6.10 -14.15 -10.85
C GLN A 78 5.12 -13.75 -9.73
N PRO A 79 4.73 -14.68 -8.84
CA PRO A 79 3.77 -14.37 -7.78
C PRO A 79 4.40 -13.35 -6.82
N SER A 80 3.70 -12.24 -6.62
CA SER A 80 4.22 -11.09 -5.89
C SER A 80 3.17 -10.49 -4.96
N LEU A 81 3.51 -10.43 -3.68
CA LEU A 81 2.80 -9.68 -2.65
C LEU A 81 3.29 -8.24 -2.65
N CYS A 82 2.38 -7.28 -2.55
CA CYS A 82 2.71 -5.88 -2.39
C CYS A 82 2.43 -5.44 -0.94
N MET A 83 3.47 -5.04 -0.23
CA MET A 83 3.42 -4.74 1.21
C MET A 83 3.76 -3.28 1.47
N LEU A 84 2.91 -2.59 2.24
CA LEU A 84 3.20 -1.26 2.77
C LEU A 84 4.40 -1.32 3.75
N ALA A 85 5.31 -0.37 3.63
CA ALA A 85 6.54 -0.29 4.40
C ALA A 85 6.84 1.17 4.80
N ASP A 86 7.94 1.37 5.53
CA ASP A 86 8.45 2.67 5.96
C ASP A 86 7.50 3.47 6.88
N PHE A 87 7.23 2.89 8.04
CA PHE A 87 6.42 3.50 9.10
C PHE A 87 7.18 4.56 9.92
N GLY A 88 8.35 5.02 9.48
CA GLY A 88 9.20 5.94 10.27
C GLY A 88 8.56 7.30 10.57
N THR A 89 7.59 7.70 9.76
CA THR A 89 6.78 8.91 9.95
C THR A 89 5.35 8.59 10.37
N ALA A 90 4.96 7.32 10.50
CA ALA A 90 3.58 6.96 10.75
C ALA A 90 3.14 7.29 12.19
N ASP A 91 1.86 7.60 12.34
CA ASP A 91 1.20 7.84 13.63
C ASP A 91 0.02 6.88 13.78
N ILE A 92 -0.23 6.38 14.99
CA ILE A 92 -1.33 5.47 15.35
C ILE A 92 -2.16 5.99 16.53
N ALA A 93 -1.85 7.19 17.02
CA ALA A 93 -2.61 7.80 18.10
C ALA A 93 -4.02 8.13 17.63
N GLN A 94 -5.03 7.67 18.37
CA GLN A 94 -6.43 7.89 18.02
C GLN A 94 -6.77 9.37 17.91
N GLU A 95 -6.17 10.16 18.79
CA GLU A 95 -6.39 11.59 18.91
C GLU A 95 -5.89 12.36 17.69
N THR A 96 -5.01 11.77 16.88
CA THR A 96 -4.50 12.43 15.68
C THR A 96 -5.32 12.11 14.46
N LEU A 97 -6.31 11.21 14.50
CA LEU A 97 -7.15 10.94 13.35
C LEU A 97 -8.05 12.15 13.04
N GLY A 98 -7.90 12.73 11.84
CA GLY A 98 -8.61 13.95 11.42
C GLY A 98 -8.00 15.26 11.93
N GLU A 99 -6.94 15.19 12.73
CA GLU A 99 -6.16 16.37 13.12
C GLU A 99 -5.35 16.89 11.94
N ALA A 100 -5.08 18.19 11.97
CA ALA A 100 -4.38 18.81 10.87
C ALA A 100 -2.93 18.32 10.71
N ILE A 101 -2.46 18.34 9.47
CA ILE A 101 -1.16 17.83 9.09
C ILE A 101 -0.11 18.91 9.29
N ARG A 102 0.91 18.58 10.08
CA ARG A 102 1.94 19.53 10.51
C ARG A 102 3.09 19.56 9.49
N PRO A 103 3.87 20.65 9.42
CA PRO A 103 5.02 20.74 8.51
C PRO A 103 6.02 19.58 8.63
N GLN A 104 6.17 19.02 9.83
CA GLN A 104 7.02 17.86 10.11
C GLN A 104 6.53 16.54 9.46
N HIS A 105 5.28 16.49 9.03
CA HIS A 105 4.69 15.35 8.32
C HIS A 105 4.87 15.46 6.80
N LEU A 106 5.40 16.57 6.29
CA LEU A 106 5.70 16.73 4.87
C LEU A 106 6.94 15.90 4.51
N THR A 107 6.75 14.83 3.74
CA THR A 107 7.87 13.94 3.36
C THR A 107 8.35 14.17 1.93
N THR A 108 7.48 13.97 0.94
CA THR A 108 7.83 14.08 -0.48
C THR A 108 6.81 14.98 -1.19
N LEU A 109 7.27 16.14 -1.69
CA LEU A 109 6.41 17.18 -2.26
C LEU A 109 5.54 16.68 -3.41
N GLU A 110 6.05 15.75 -4.22
CA GLU A 110 5.40 15.23 -5.41
C GLU A 110 4.17 14.37 -5.12
N ASN A 111 4.10 13.79 -3.92
CA ASN A 111 2.98 12.96 -3.47
C ASN A 111 2.15 13.65 -2.37
N SER A 112 2.53 14.87 -1.97
CA SER A 112 1.76 15.66 -1.01
C SER A 112 0.41 16.05 -1.62
N PRO A 113 -0.70 15.75 -0.94
CA PRO A 113 -2.02 16.23 -1.35
C PRO A 113 -2.02 17.76 -1.50
N PRO A 114 -2.62 18.32 -2.56
CA PRO A 114 -2.61 19.76 -2.82
C PRO A 114 -3.20 20.58 -1.67
N GLU A 115 -4.20 20.06 -0.98
CA GLU A 115 -4.78 20.65 0.23
C GLU A 115 -3.72 20.92 1.31
N PHE A 116 -2.65 20.12 1.42
CA PHE A 116 -1.58 20.37 2.40
C PHE A 116 -0.73 21.58 2.01
N LEU A 117 -0.56 21.81 0.70
CA LEU A 117 0.21 22.95 0.20
C LEU A 117 -0.58 24.25 0.34
N PHE A 118 -1.91 24.19 0.23
CA PHE A 118 -2.78 25.37 0.32
C PHE A 118 -3.23 25.69 1.75
N CYS A 119 -3.63 24.67 2.51
CA CYS A 119 -4.21 24.84 3.85
C CYS A 119 -3.15 24.68 4.96
N GLY A 120 -1.94 24.18 4.65
CA GLY A 120 -0.88 23.99 5.63
C GLY A 120 -1.35 23.18 6.83
N SER A 121 -1.21 23.74 8.03
CA SER A 121 -1.65 23.14 9.30
C SER A 121 -3.16 23.19 9.53
N GLU A 122 -3.97 23.48 8.52
CA GLU A 122 -5.43 23.32 8.56
C GLU A 122 -5.91 22.19 7.64
N ALA A 123 -5.01 21.55 6.89
CA ALA A 123 -5.36 20.40 6.07
C ALA A 123 -5.52 19.15 6.96
N THR A 124 -6.68 18.49 6.89
CA THR A 124 -7.03 17.30 7.70
C THR A 124 -6.90 16.01 6.90
#